data_AF-A0A0F8XPK4-F1
#
_entry.id   AF-A0A0F8XPK4-F1
#
_cell.length_a   1.000
_cell.length_b   1.000
_cell.length_c   1.000
_cell.angle_alpha   90.00
_cell.angle_beta   90.00
_cell.angle_gamma   90.00
#
_symmetry.space_group_name_H-M   'P 1'
#
loop_
_entity.id
_entity.type
_entity.pdbx_description
1 polymer ?
#
loop_
_entity_poly.entity_id
_entity_poly.type
_entity_poly.pdbx_seq_one_letter_code
_entity_poly.pdbx_strand_id
1 'polypeptide(L)'
;QLVINGEKLNYDPVSETAINRVEIENLHGIKHAVELSKQRSAMQNFAPVIIPENMYLAMGDNRDNSADSRVIGLVPRAELLGRAKRVIVSLDYDDYYLPRKDRVLKAL
;
A
#
# COMPACT_ATOMS: atom_id res chain seq x y z
N GLN A 1 2.33 12.05 4.72
CA GLN A 1 3.61 11.32 4.62
C GLN A 1 3.75 10.45 5.86
N LEU A 2 4.20 9.22 5.69
CA LEU A 2 4.39 8.28 6.80
C LEU A 2 5.67 8.63 7.59
N VAL A 3 5.59 8.48 8.91
CA VAL A 3 6.70 8.68 9.85
C VAL A 3 6.88 7.41 10.65
N ILE A 4 8.09 6.84 10.63
CA ILE A 4 8.42 5.60 11.34
C ILE A 4 9.56 5.93 12.30
N ASN A 5 9.37 5.67 13.60
CA ASN A 5 10.38 5.93 14.64
C ASN A 5 10.94 7.37 14.64
N GLY A 6 10.11 8.35 14.25
CA GLY A 6 10.50 9.76 14.13
C GLY A 6 11.11 10.15 12.78
N GLU A 7 11.41 9.19 11.91
CA GLU A 7 11.95 9.42 10.58
C GLU A 7 10.82 9.52 9.54
N LYS A 8 10.79 10.62 8.79
CA LYS A 8 9.85 10.80 7.68
C LYS A 8 10.34 10.01 6.47
N LEU A 9 9.44 9.27 5.83
CA LEU A 9 9.78 8.56 4.60
C LEU A 9 9.79 9.50 3.39
N ASN A 10 10.59 9.12 2.39
CA ASN A 10 10.69 9.81 1.11
C ASN A 10 9.63 9.30 0.13
N TYR A 11 9.09 10.23 -0.65
CA TYR A 11 8.09 9.97 -1.68
C TYR A 11 8.52 10.66 -2.98
N ASP A 12 8.63 9.88 -4.05
CA ASP A 12 8.93 10.40 -5.38
C ASP A 12 7.62 10.48 -6.20
N PRO A 13 7.20 11.66 -6.71
CA PRO A 13 5.96 11.78 -7.46
C PRO A 13 6.03 11.01 -8.79
N VAL A 14 4.95 10.31 -9.15
CA VAL A 14 4.85 9.54 -10.41
C VAL A 14 3.82 10.15 -11.34
N SER A 15 2.59 10.31 -10.85
CA SER A 15 1.49 10.84 -11.64
C SER A 15 0.45 11.49 -10.73
N GLU A 16 -0.38 12.35 -11.31
CA GLU A 16 -1.33 13.14 -10.57
C GLU A 16 -2.58 13.40 -11.42
N THR A 17 -3.75 13.23 -10.84
CA THR A 17 -5.05 13.56 -11.43
C THR A 17 -5.71 14.67 -10.61
N ALA A 18 -6.93 15.08 -10.98
CA ALA A 18 -7.68 16.07 -10.19
C ALA A 18 -7.98 15.59 -8.77
N ILE A 19 -8.12 14.27 -8.55
CA ILE A 19 -8.56 13.69 -7.27
C ILE A 19 -7.50 12.87 -6.55
N ASN A 20 -6.59 12.22 -7.28
CA ASN A 20 -5.59 11.32 -6.71
C ASN A 20 -4.19 11.71 -7.16
N ARG A 21 -3.19 11.26 -6.40
CA ARG A 21 -1.79 11.26 -6.83
C ARG A 21 -1.16 9.90 -6.54
N VAL A 22 -0.25 9.50 -7.41
CA VAL A 22 0.55 8.29 -7.26
C VAL A 22 1.99 8.71 -6.97
N GLU A 23 2.55 8.15 -5.91
CA GLU A 23 3.91 8.41 -5.46
C GLU A 23 4.64 7.08 -5.25
N ILE A 24 5.96 7.05 -5.43
CA ILE A 24 6.80 5.93 -4.99
C ILE A 24 7.21 6.18 -3.55
N GLU A 25 6.70 5.37 -2.63
CA GLU A 25 7.09 5.36 -1.22
C GLU A 25 8.34 4.48 -1.04
N ASN A 26 9.35 5.00 -0.33
CA ASN A 26 10.55 4.27 0.02
C ASN A 26 10.54 3.85 1.50
N LEU A 27 10.19 2.59 1.76
CA LEU A 27 10.25 1.95 3.07
C LEU A 27 11.64 1.34 3.31
N HIS A 28 12.59 2.15 3.76
CA HIS A 28 13.95 1.72 4.11
C HIS A 28 14.64 0.87 3.02
N GLY A 29 14.51 1.30 1.75
CA GLY A 29 15.08 0.62 0.58
C GLY A 29 14.06 -0.18 -0.24
N ILE A 30 12.87 -0.45 0.30
CA ILE A 30 11.79 -1.12 -0.43
C ILE A 30 10.89 -0.05 -1.06
N LYS A 31 11.00 0.10 -2.38
CA LYS A 31 10.21 1.05 -3.16
C LYS A 31 8.93 0.39 -3.69
N HIS A 32 7.81 1.08 -3.56
CA HIS A 32 6.52 0.64 -4.09
C HIS A 32 5.64 1.86 -4.40
N ALA A 33 4.68 1.69 -5.31
CA ALA A 33 3.75 2.74 -5.65
C ALA A 33 2.60 2.78 -4.64
N VAL A 34 2.25 3.98 -4.18
CA VAL A 34 1.09 4.23 -3.34
C VAL A 34 0.19 5.25 -4.01
N GLU A 35 -1.12 5.07 -3.89
CA GLU A 35 -2.13 6.01 -4.34
C GLU A 35 -2.70 6.76 -3.13
N LEU A 36 -2.70 8.09 -3.23
CA LEU A 36 -3.14 9.02 -2.19
C LEU A 36 -4.25 9.91 -2.75
N SER A 37 -5.36 10.04 -2.03
CA SER A 37 -6.40 11.02 -2.36
C SER A 37 -5.92 12.42 -2.01
N LYS A 38 -6.24 13.38 -2.88
CA LYS A 38 -6.08 14.82 -2.60
C LYS A 38 -7.23 15.34 -1.74
N GLN A 39 -8.39 14.69 -1.78
CA GLN A 39 -9.50 15.04 -0.92
C GLN A 39 -9.18 14.61 0.50
N ARG A 40 -9.49 15.47 1.47
CA ARG A 40 -9.26 15.15 2.88
C ARG A 40 -10.15 13.98 3.28
N SER A 41 -9.53 12.94 3.85
CA SER A 41 -10.23 11.80 4.44
C SER A 41 -9.80 11.66 5.90
N ALA A 42 -10.67 11.08 6.72
CA ALA A 42 -10.34 10.73 8.10
C ALA A 42 -9.20 9.71 8.18
N MET A 43 -8.93 8.96 7.10
CA MET A 43 -7.92 7.92 7.02
C MET A 43 -6.55 8.44 6.55
N GLN A 44 -6.45 9.70 6.13
CA GLN A 44 -5.18 10.31 5.70
C GLN A 44 -4.13 10.34 6.81
N ASN A 45 -4.57 10.46 8.06
CA ASN A 45 -3.71 10.47 9.24
C ASN A 45 -4.35 9.66 10.37
N PHE A 46 -3.50 9.14 11.26
CA PHE A 46 -3.90 8.43 12.46
C PHE A 46 -2.94 8.79 13.59
N ALA A 47 -3.36 8.57 14.83
CA ALA A 47 -2.49 8.81 15.99
C ALA A 47 -1.24 7.91 15.91
N PRO A 48 -0.08 8.35 16.42
CA PRO A 48 1.09 7.49 16.51
C PRO A 48 0.77 6.20 17.25
N VAL A 49 1.20 5.06 16.68
CA VAL A 49 0.97 3.73 17.27
C VAL A 49 2.32 3.12 17.62
N ILE A 50 2.45 2.67 18.87
CA ILE A 50 3.57 1.82 19.28
C ILE A 50 3.22 0.39 18.90
N ILE A 51 4.07 -0.25 18.09
CA ILE A 51 3.88 -1.64 17.66
C ILE A 51 4.53 -2.56 18.70
N PRO A 52 3.75 -3.38 19.43
CA PRO A 52 4.32 -4.35 20.37
C PRO A 52 5.13 -5.41 19.65
N GLU A 53 5.92 -6.17 20.42
CA GLU A 53 6.56 -7.37 19.90
C GLU A 53 5.51 -8.33 19.29
N ASN A 54 5.90 -9.03 18.23
CA ASN A 54 5.06 -9.98 17.50
C ASN A 54 3.77 -9.39 16.88
N MET A 55 3.73 -8.07 16.66
CA MET A 55 2.63 -7.40 15.97
C MET A 55 3.13 -6.65 14.73
N TYR A 56 2.23 -6.40 13.78
CA TYR A 56 2.52 -5.68 12.55
C TYR A 56 1.45 -4.62 12.27
N LEU A 57 1.88 -3.48 11.77
CA LEU A 57 1.00 -2.50 11.14
C LEU A 57 1.00 -2.79 9.63
N ALA A 58 -0.16 -3.14 9.06
CA ALA A 58 -0.34 -3.30 7.63
C ALA A 58 -1.04 -2.07 7.06
N MET A 59 -0.56 -1.57 5.92
CA MET A 59 -1.19 -0.48 5.18
C MET A 59 -1.29 -0.86 3.71
N GLY A 60 -2.44 -0.60 3.08
CA GLY A 60 -2.63 -0.84 1.67
C GLY A 60 -2.00 0.25 0.79
N ASP A 61 -1.65 -0.10 -0.44
CA ASP A 61 -1.10 0.84 -1.42
C ASP A 61 -2.13 1.90 -1.85
N ASN A 62 -3.41 1.54 -1.93
CA ASN A 62 -4.51 2.49 -2.14
C ASN A 62 -4.98 3.04 -0.78
N ARG A 63 -4.32 4.09 -0.31
CA ARG A 63 -4.34 4.50 1.11
C ARG A 63 -5.70 4.99 1.58
N ASP A 64 -6.46 5.67 0.74
CA ASP A 64 -7.78 6.18 1.12
C ASP A 64 -8.90 5.17 0.87
N ASN A 65 -8.60 4.06 0.19
CA ASN A 65 -9.57 3.00 -0.14
C ASN A 65 -9.15 1.63 0.41
N SER A 66 -8.54 1.60 1.59
CA SER A 66 -8.03 0.38 2.23
C SER A 66 -8.44 0.33 3.69
N ALA A 67 -9.27 -0.66 4.06
CA ALA A 67 -9.62 -0.95 5.44
C ALA A 67 -8.51 -1.77 6.13
N ASP A 68 -7.36 -1.14 6.32
CA ASP A 68 -6.16 -1.75 6.88
C ASP A 68 -6.00 -1.45 8.38
N SER A 69 -4.79 -1.62 8.94
CA SER A 69 -4.58 -1.53 10.39
C SER A 69 -4.98 -0.20 11.02
N ARG A 70 -5.14 0.87 10.22
CA ARG A 70 -5.71 2.14 10.68
C ARG A 70 -7.17 2.03 11.12
N VAL A 71 -7.88 0.99 10.66
CA VAL A 71 -9.30 0.72 10.94
C VAL A 71 -9.46 -0.57 11.74
N ILE A 72 -8.78 -1.64 11.34
CA ILE A 72 -8.99 -2.99 11.91
C ILE A 72 -7.96 -3.38 12.99
N GLY A 73 -6.97 -2.53 13.25
CA GLY A 73 -5.93 -2.78 14.25
C GLY A 73 -4.72 -3.56 13.73
N LEU A 74 -3.80 -3.87 14.66
CA LEU A 74 -2.54 -4.53 14.35
C LEU A 74 -2.72 -6.02 14.07
N VAL A 75 -1.88 -6.55 13.19
CA VAL A 75 -1.89 -7.97 12.78
C VAL A 75 -0.89 -8.77 13.62
N PRO A 76 -1.31 -9.83 14.32
CA PRO A 76 -0.39 -10.73 15.03
C PRO A 76 0.56 -11.46 14.08
N ARG A 77 1.81 -11.67 14.52
CA ARG A 77 2.84 -12.43 13.77
C ARG A 77 2.37 -13.81 13.35
N ALA A 78 1.58 -14.46 14.20
CA ALA A 78 1.06 -15.82 14.00
C ALA A 78 0.06 -15.92 12.84
N GLU A 79 -0.56 -14.80 12.43
CA GLU A 79 -1.52 -14.77 11.31
C GLU A 79 -0.83 -14.55 9.95
N LEU A 80 0.48 -14.25 9.95
CA LEU A 80 1.23 -14.07 8.71
C LEU A 80 1.56 -15.42 8.06
N LEU A 81 0.85 -15.74 6.98
CA LEU A 81 1.06 -16.96 6.20
C LEU A 81 2.29 -16.90 5.28
N GLY A 82 2.58 -15.73 4.70
CA GLY A 82 3.70 -15.60 3.77
C GLY A 82 3.76 -14.25 3.05
N ARG A 83 4.73 -14.12 2.15
CA ARG A 83 4.94 -12.92 1.33
C ARG A 83 4.56 -13.21 -0.13
N ALA A 84 3.68 -12.39 -0.71
CA ALA A 84 3.40 -12.42 -2.14
C ALA A 84 4.66 -12.06 -2.95
N LYS A 85 4.97 -12.85 -3.99
CA LYS A 85 6.19 -12.68 -4.80
C LYS A 85 5.93 -12.43 -6.28
N ARG A 86 4.81 -12.93 -6.81
CA ARG A 86 4.50 -12.88 -8.24
C ARG A 86 2.99 -12.79 -8.47
N VAL A 87 2.63 -12.11 -9.55
CA VAL A 87 1.29 -12.18 -10.13
C VAL A 87 1.30 -13.32 -11.15
N ILE A 88 0.57 -14.40 -10.88
CA ILE A 88 0.55 -15.56 -11.80
C ILE A 88 -0.37 -15.31 -13.01
N VAL A 89 -1.51 -14.68 -12.77
CA VAL A 89 -2.51 -14.34 -13.80
C VAL A 89 -3.15 -12.99 -13.47
N SER A 90 -3.51 -12.23 -14.51
CA SER A 90 -4.28 -10.99 -14.39
C SER A 90 -5.17 -10.85 -15.62
N LEU A 91 -6.47 -10.69 -15.44
CA LEU A 91 -7.48 -10.61 -16.50
C LEU A 91 -8.14 -9.24 -16.50
N ASP A 92 -8.46 -8.73 -17.69
CA ASP A 92 -9.09 -7.43 -17.86
C ASP A 92 -10.61 -7.51 -18.03
N TYR A 93 -11.34 -7.08 -17.00
CA TYR A 93 -12.81 -7.15 -17.01
C TYR A 93 -13.43 -6.33 -18.14
N ASP A 94 -12.83 -5.17 -18.44
CA ASP A 94 -13.35 -4.23 -19.45
C ASP A 94 -12.98 -4.65 -20.89
N ASP A 95 -12.09 -5.64 -21.02
CA ASP A 95 -11.63 -6.18 -22.31
C ASP A 95 -11.77 -7.71 -22.33
N TYR A 96 -13.01 -8.19 -22.19
CA TYR A 96 -13.41 -9.60 -22.35
C TYR A 96 -12.58 -10.61 -21.52
N TYR A 97 -12.10 -10.21 -20.34
CA TYR A 97 -11.19 -10.99 -19.50
C TYR A 97 -9.89 -11.40 -20.19
N LEU A 98 -9.45 -10.66 -21.20
CA LEU A 98 -8.17 -10.91 -21.84
C LEU A 98 -7.02 -10.73 -20.85
N PRO A 99 -5.96 -11.56 -20.92
CA PRO A 99 -4.83 -11.42 -20.01
C PRO A 99 -4.10 -10.09 -20.18
N ARG A 100 -3.85 -9.39 -19.06
CA ARG A 100 -2.96 -8.22 -19.02
C ARG A 100 -1.52 -8.69 -19.14
N LYS A 101 -1.00 -8.70 -20.38
CA LYS A 101 0.29 -9.32 -20.74
C LYS A 101 1.47 -8.82 -19.91
N ASP A 102 1.46 -7.56 -19.51
CA ASP A 102 2.49 -6.93 -18.68
C ASP A 102 2.45 -7.37 -17.20
N ARG A 103 1.39 -8.06 -16.77
CA ARG A 103 1.17 -8.50 -15.38
C ARG A 103 1.25 -10.01 -15.20
N VAL A 104 1.19 -10.80 -16.26
CA VAL A 104 1.29 -12.26 -16.18
C VAL A 104 2.72 -12.66 -15.81
N LEU A 105 2.86 -13.52 -14.80
CA LEU A 105 4.13 -13.95 -14.18
C LEU A 105 5.02 -12.80 -13.67
N LYS A 106 4.46 -11.60 -13.49
CA LYS A 106 5.19 -10.41 -13.06
C LYS A 106 5.70 -10.58 -11.63
N ALA A 107 6.98 -10.28 -11.41
CA ALA A 107 7.56 -10.20 -10.06
C ALA A 107 7.08 -8.95 -9.33
N LEU A 108 6.90 -9.07 -8.00
CA LEU A 108 6.52 -7.99 -7.10
C LEU A 108 7.73 -7.46 -6.32
#